data_AF-A0A918B6D3-F1
#
_entry.id   AF-A0A918B6D3-F1
#
_cell.length_a   1.000
_cell.length_b   1.000
_cell.length_c   1.000
_cell.angle_alpha   90.00
_cell.angle_beta   90.00
_cell.angle_gamma   90.00
#
_symmetry.space_group_name_H-M   'P 1'
#
loop_
_entity.id
_entity.type
_entity.pdbx_description
1 polymer ?
#
loop_
_entity_poly.entity_id
_entity_poly.type
_entity_poly.pdbx_seq_one_letter_code
_entity_poly.pdbx_strand_id
1 'polypeptide(L)'
;MFCHDHAEPQPNQIVVDVGQAEGELTMAEAQDELARLLVHLTDQGLGDQVESWIDPSADNEGVSAAQLQAALPAQVFTEVAGKQGMTAAQVAAEFAAFLPEFIDSLTPRGDLPADDEFDDFLAQWGLALEQSVSACR
;
A
#
# COMPACT_ATOMS: atom_id res chain seq x y z
N MET A 1 37.98 -8.95 1.05
CA MET A 1 38.61 -7.73 1.60
C MET A 1 38.29 -6.58 0.67
N PHE A 2 37.24 -5.82 0.99
CA PHE A 2 37.14 -4.36 0.95
C PHE A 2 35.66 -4.03 1.17
N CYS A 3 35.35 -3.61 2.40
CA CYS A 3 34.08 -3.02 2.77
C CYS A 3 34.04 -1.59 2.19
N HIS A 4 32.89 -1.17 1.65
CA HIS A 4 32.60 0.23 1.38
C HIS A 4 31.32 0.59 2.13
N ASP A 5 31.54 1.13 3.33
CA ASP A 5 30.89 2.33 3.88
C ASP A 5 29.56 2.76 3.23
N HIS A 6 28.46 2.58 3.96
CA HIS A 6 27.19 3.27 3.68
C HIS A 6 26.53 3.69 5.01
N ALA A 7 26.71 4.97 5.31
CA ALA A 7 25.82 5.93 5.97
C ALA A 7 24.96 5.46 7.18
N GLU A 8 25.27 6.08 8.32
CA GLU A 8 24.45 6.18 9.53
C GLU A 8 22.98 6.60 9.26
N PRO A 9 22.00 6.04 9.98
CA PRO A 9 20.63 6.50 9.90
C PRO A 9 20.49 7.90 10.55
N GLN A 10 19.95 8.86 9.78
CA GLN A 10 19.64 10.20 10.26
C GLN A 10 18.49 10.18 11.30
N PRO A 11 18.55 10.98 12.37
CA PRO A 11 17.53 11.07 13.42
C PRO A 11 16.37 11.98 12.99
N ASN A 12 15.65 11.60 11.94
CA ASN A 12 14.32 12.15 11.63
C ASN A 12 13.34 11.00 11.42
N GLN A 13 13.19 10.17 12.46
CA GLN A 13 12.13 9.20 12.57
C GLN A 13 10.80 9.94 12.56
N ILE A 14 10.10 9.87 11.43
CA ILE A 14 8.65 10.09 11.38
C ILE A 14 8.05 8.88 12.09
N VAL A 15 7.95 8.97 13.41
CA VAL A 15 7.05 8.14 14.17
C VAL A 15 5.65 8.60 13.81
N VAL A 16 4.93 7.76 13.06
CA VAL A 16 3.48 7.86 13.06
C VAL A 16 3.09 7.54 14.50
N ASP A 17 2.54 8.52 15.22
CA ASP A 17 2.04 8.29 16.59
C ASP A 17 0.77 7.43 16.48
N VAL A 18 0.96 6.13 16.22
CA VAL A 18 0.01 5.10 16.62
C VAL A 18 0.25 4.95 18.11
N GLY A 19 -0.60 5.60 18.90
CA GLY A 19 -0.44 5.74 20.34
C GLY A 19 -0.05 4.43 21.03
N GLN A 20 1.21 4.36 21.43
CA GLN A 20 1.72 3.67 22.61
C GLN A 20 1.04 2.33 22.95
N ALA A 21 1.36 1.29 22.19
CA ALA A 21 1.38 -0.07 22.71
C ALA A 21 2.72 -0.68 22.28
N GLU A 22 3.52 -1.11 23.26
CA GLU A 22 4.72 -1.92 22.99
C GLU A 22 4.24 -3.30 22.54
N GLY A 23 3.95 -3.40 21.24
CA GLY A 23 3.71 -4.61 20.50
C GLY A 23 4.52 -4.50 19.23
N GLU A 24 5.25 -5.57 18.90
CA GLU A 24 5.67 -5.93 17.56
C GLU A 24 4.75 -5.27 16.51
N LEU A 25 5.27 -4.48 15.57
CA LEU A 25 4.48 -3.96 14.45
C LEU A 25 3.90 -5.18 13.72
N THR A 26 2.68 -5.56 14.08
CA THR A 26 2.06 -6.77 13.55
C THR A 26 1.53 -6.43 12.18
N MET A 27 1.88 -7.24 11.18
CA MET A 27 1.42 -7.12 9.79
C MET A 27 -0.12 -6.97 9.68
N ALA A 28 -0.86 -7.42 10.69
CA ALA A 28 -2.30 -7.19 10.91
C ALA A 28 -2.76 -5.73 10.78
N GLU A 29 -1.94 -4.76 11.21
CA GLU A 29 -2.30 -3.35 11.14
C GLU A 29 -2.36 -2.84 9.69
N ALA A 30 -1.46 -3.34 8.83
CA ALA A 30 -1.44 -2.98 7.42
C ALA A 30 -2.66 -3.50 6.67
N GLN A 31 -3.20 -4.66 7.07
CA GLN A 31 -4.45 -5.18 6.53
C GLN A 31 -5.65 -4.35 6.97
N ASP A 32 -5.74 -4.00 8.25
CA ASP A 32 -6.83 -3.16 8.78
C ASP A 32 -6.83 -1.79 8.08
N GLU A 33 -5.65 -1.20 7.86
CA GLU A 33 -5.52 0.04 7.10
C GLU A 33 -6.02 -0.09 5.66
N LEU A 34 -5.64 -1.17 4.94
CA LEU A 34 -6.13 -1.39 3.58
C LEU A 34 -7.64 -1.61 3.56
N ALA A 35 -8.18 -2.46 4.44
CA ALA A 35 -9.62 -2.72 4.52
C ALA A 35 -10.40 -1.43 4.80
N ARG A 36 -9.89 -0.58 5.70
CA ARG A 36 -10.50 0.72 6.01
C ARG A 36 -10.40 1.71 4.86
N LEU A 37 -9.30 1.69 4.11
CA LEU A 37 -9.15 2.46 2.88
C LEU A 37 -10.24 2.07 1.86
N LEU A 38 -10.45 0.76 1.65
CA LEU A 38 -11.45 0.26 0.70
C LEU A 38 -12.87 0.66 1.13
N VAL A 39 -13.19 0.51 2.42
CA VAL A 39 -14.47 1.00 2.97
C VAL A 39 -14.62 2.51 2.75
N HIS A 40 -13.56 3.29 2.92
CA HIS A 40 -13.60 4.72 2.69
C HIS A 40 -13.81 5.07 1.21
N LEU A 41 -13.10 4.41 0.29
CA LEU A 41 -13.30 4.59 -1.15
C LEU A 41 -14.75 4.28 -1.55
N THR A 42 -15.32 3.20 -1.00
CA THR A 42 -16.73 2.83 -1.20
C THR A 42 -17.69 3.92 -0.69
N ASP A 43 -17.47 4.46 0.52
CA ASP A 43 -18.26 5.55 1.09
C ASP A 43 -18.20 6.83 0.24
N GLN A 44 -17.06 7.07 -0.43
CA GLN A 44 -16.85 8.20 -1.31
C GLN A 44 -17.42 8.02 -2.72
N GLY A 45 -18.13 6.91 -2.97
CA GLY A 45 -18.80 6.62 -4.23
C GLY A 45 -17.93 5.89 -5.25
N LEU A 46 -16.80 5.32 -4.83
CA LEU A 46 -15.96 4.45 -5.66
C LEU A 46 -16.21 2.95 -5.41
N GLY A 47 -17.37 2.62 -4.85
CA GLY A 47 -17.72 1.25 -4.48
C GLY A 47 -17.70 0.28 -5.66
N ASP A 48 -18.23 0.69 -6.81
CA ASP A 48 -18.23 -0.13 -8.03
C ASP A 48 -16.80 -0.43 -8.53
N GLN A 49 -15.87 0.53 -8.43
CA GLN A 49 -14.46 0.27 -8.76
C GLN A 49 -13.83 -0.69 -7.76
N VAL A 50 -14.04 -0.46 -6.46
CA VAL A 50 -13.50 -1.30 -5.39
C VAL A 50 -13.99 -2.74 -5.52
N GLU A 51 -15.29 -2.92 -5.77
CA GLU A 51 -15.88 -4.24 -5.99
C GLU A 51 -15.27 -4.93 -7.21
N SER A 52 -15.03 -4.17 -8.30
CA SER A 52 -14.36 -4.70 -9.49
C SER A 52 -12.91 -5.11 -9.27
N TRP A 53 -12.20 -4.51 -8.32
CA TRP A 53 -10.84 -4.93 -7.96
C TRP A 53 -10.84 -6.16 -7.06
N ILE A 54 -11.89 -6.31 -6.25
CA ILE A 54 -12.04 -7.47 -5.36
C ILE A 54 -12.50 -8.69 -6.16
N ASP A 55 -13.38 -8.50 -7.15
CA ASP A 55 -13.96 -9.57 -7.94
C ASP A 55 -12.99 -10.06 -9.04
N PRO A 56 -12.44 -11.29 -8.93
CA PRO A 56 -11.46 -11.82 -9.88
C PRO A 56 -12.06 -12.14 -11.27
N SER A 57 -13.38 -12.02 -11.42
CA SER A 57 -14.09 -12.19 -12.70
C SER A 57 -14.37 -10.85 -13.39
N ALA A 58 -14.15 -9.73 -12.72
CA ALA A 58 -14.33 -8.39 -13.27
C ALA A 58 -13.03 -7.87 -13.90
N ASP A 59 -13.15 -6.84 -14.73
CA ASP A 59 -12.02 -6.16 -15.35
C ASP A 59 -11.64 -4.98 -14.46
N ASN A 60 -10.41 -4.94 -13.93
CA ASN A 60 -9.98 -3.94 -12.96
C ASN A 60 -10.31 -2.50 -13.41
N GLU A 61 -11.38 -1.91 -12.85
CA GLU A 61 -11.83 -0.60 -13.29
C GLU A 61 -10.81 0.47 -12.91
N GLY A 62 -10.33 1.24 -13.89
CA GLY A 62 -9.34 2.28 -13.65
C GLY A 62 -9.90 3.39 -12.75
N VAL A 63 -9.12 3.81 -11.76
CA VAL A 63 -9.41 5.01 -10.96
C VAL A 63 -8.53 6.17 -11.41
N SER A 64 -9.02 7.40 -11.29
CA SER A 64 -8.25 8.61 -11.58
C SER A 64 -7.61 9.18 -10.31
N ALA A 65 -6.45 9.84 -10.45
CA ALA A 65 -5.81 10.56 -9.35
C ALA A 65 -6.77 11.55 -8.65
N ALA A 66 -7.64 12.21 -9.42
CA ALA A 66 -8.64 13.14 -8.88
C ALA A 66 -9.73 12.43 -8.05
N GLN A 67 -10.11 11.21 -8.43
CA GLN A 67 -11.06 10.39 -7.66
C GLN A 67 -10.43 9.95 -6.34
N LEU A 68 -9.17 9.50 -6.38
CA LEU A 68 -8.42 9.16 -5.16
C LEU A 68 -8.21 10.38 -4.26
N GLN A 69 -7.91 11.55 -4.81
CA GLN A 69 -7.77 12.78 -4.03
C GLN A 69 -9.08 13.28 -3.43
N ALA A 70 -10.21 12.99 -4.08
CA ALA A 70 -11.52 13.28 -3.52
C ALA A 70 -11.90 12.27 -2.43
N ALA A 71 -11.49 11.01 -2.60
CA ALA A 71 -11.87 9.92 -1.74
C ALA A 71 -10.91 9.66 -0.57
N LEU A 72 -9.68 10.16 -0.61
CA LEU A 72 -8.67 9.97 0.45
C LEU A 72 -8.19 11.31 1.00
N PRO A 73 -7.88 11.39 2.31
CA PRO A 73 -7.35 12.61 2.90
C PRO A 73 -5.98 12.98 2.31
N ALA A 74 -5.77 14.28 2.07
CA ALA A 74 -4.54 14.82 1.49
C ALA A 74 -3.27 14.45 2.28
N GLN A 75 -3.42 14.16 3.58
CA GLN A 75 -2.37 13.70 4.47
C GLN A 75 -1.70 12.43 3.95
N VAL A 76 -2.48 11.44 3.51
CA VAL A 76 -1.96 10.15 2.99
C VAL A 76 -1.00 10.40 1.83
N PHE A 77 -1.41 11.22 0.86
CA PHE A 77 -0.56 11.55 -0.28
C PHE A 77 0.65 12.40 0.12
N THR A 78 0.50 13.30 1.09
CA THR A 78 1.56 14.21 1.53
C THR A 78 2.67 13.46 2.29
N GLU A 79 2.31 12.47 3.11
CA GLU A 79 3.26 11.63 3.84
C GLU A 79 4.11 10.78 2.88
N VAL A 80 3.48 10.15 1.90
CA VAL A 80 4.19 9.37 0.88
C VAL A 80 5.01 10.27 -0.05
N ALA A 81 4.45 11.41 -0.46
CA ALA A 81 5.13 12.42 -1.27
C ALA A 81 6.40 12.93 -0.60
N GLY A 82 6.35 13.20 0.72
CA GLY A 82 7.49 13.65 1.50
C GLY A 82 8.62 12.62 1.58
N LYS A 83 8.29 11.32 1.60
CA LYS A 83 9.27 10.23 1.61
C LYS A 83 9.94 10.02 0.26
N GLN A 84 9.19 10.17 -0.84
CA GLN A 84 9.70 9.93 -2.19
C GLN A 84 10.21 11.20 -2.91
N GLY A 85 10.04 12.38 -2.31
CA GLY A 85 10.34 13.66 -2.96
C GLY A 85 9.40 13.98 -4.14
N MET A 86 8.22 13.37 -4.15
CA MET A 86 7.19 13.54 -5.18
C MET A 86 6.17 14.59 -4.75
N THR A 87 5.26 14.97 -5.66
CA THR A 87 4.09 15.79 -5.28
C THR A 87 2.90 14.89 -4.95
N ALA A 88 1.98 15.35 -4.09
CA ALA A 88 0.77 14.60 -3.77
C ALA A 88 -0.05 14.18 -5.01
N ALA A 89 -0.03 14.99 -6.07
CA ALA A 89 -0.68 14.65 -7.34
C ALA A 89 0.03 13.54 -8.11
N GLN A 90 1.37 13.48 -8.06
CA GLN A 90 2.14 12.38 -8.65
C GLN A 90 1.91 11.08 -7.88
N VAL A 91 1.92 11.14 -6.54
CA VAL A 91 1.62 9.98 -5.71
C VAL A 91 0.20 9.47 -5.98
N ALA A 92 -0.78 10.37 -6.06
CA ALA A 92 -2.16 9.98 -6.39
C ALA A 92 -2.25 9.33 -7.78
N ALA A 93 -1.47 9.77 -8.76
CA ALA A 93 -1.43 9.16 -10.09
C ALA A 93 -0.78 7.77 -10.08
N GLU A 94 0.30 7.58 -9.33
CA GLU A 94 0.94 6.28 -9.16
C GLU A 94 0.03 5.29 -8.44
N PHE A 95 -0.62 5.75 -7.36
CA PHE A 95 -1.61 4.94 -6.63
C PHE A 95 -2.77 4.58 -7.56
N ALA A 96 -3.26 5.52 -8.37
CA ALA A 96 -4.33 5.26 -9.31
C ALA A 96 -4.00 4.17 -10.34
N ALA A 97 -2.72 4.07 -10.74
CA ALA A 97 -2.25 3.06 -11.68
C ALA A 97 -2.04 1.69 -11.01
N PHE A 98 -1.61 1.67 -9.74
CA PHE A 98 -1.15 0.44 -9.07
C PHE A 98 -2.19 -0.20 -8.14
N LEU A 99 -3.04 0.62 -7.49
CA LEU A 99 -4.00 0.17 -6.50
C LEU A 99 -4.98 -0.89 -7.03
N PRO A 100 -5.54 -0.76 -8.26
CA PRO A 100 -6.41 -1.79 -8.83
C PRO A 100 -5.74 -3.16 -8.93
N GLU A 101 -4.52 -3.22 -9.50
CA GLU A 101 -3.78 -4.48 -9.66
C GLU A 101 -3.30 -5.06 -8.33
N PHE A 102 -2.97 -4.20 -7.36
CA PHE A 102 -2.58 -4.63 -6.02
C PHE A 102 -3.72 -5.33 -5.28
N ILE A 103 -4.93 -4.77 -5.34
CA ILE A 103 -6.11 -5.33 -4.67
C ILE A 103 -6.53 -6.62 -5.37
N ASP A 104 -6.59 -6.64 -6.71
CA ASP A 104 -6.91 -7.85 -7.49
C ASP A 104 -5.94 -9.00 -7.19
N SER A 105 -4.64 -8.71 -7.12
CA SER A 105 -3.64 -9.70 -6.74
C SER A 105 -3.81 -10.20 -5.29
N LEU A 106 -4.39 -9.38 -4.41
CA LEU A 106 -4.69 -9.72 -3.02
C LEU A 106 -5.99 -10.52 -2.88
N THR A 107 -6.94 -10.40 -3.81
CA THR A 107 -8.28 -11.01 -3.74
C THR A 107 -8.50 -12.12 -4.77
N PRO A 108 -7.61 -13.14 -4.89
CA PRO A 108 -7.76 -14.20 -5.89
C PRO A 108 -9.01 -15.08 -5.66
N ARG A 109 -9.70 -14.92 -4.52
CA ARG A 109 -10.94 -15.63 -4.18
C ARG A 109 -12.20 -14.76 -4.28
N GLY A 110 -12.09 -13.46 -4.59
CA GLY A 110 -13.24 -12.55 -4.51
C GLY A 110 -13.44 -11.92 -3.13
N ASP A 111 -12.48 -12.09 -2.22
CA ASP A 111 -12.53 -11.57 -0.86
C ASP A 111 -11.11 -11.20 -0.40
N LEU A 112 -11.01 -10.25 0.53
CA LEU A 112 -9.74 -9.95 1.19
C LEU A 112 -9.28 -11.17 2.02
N PRO A 113 -8.00 -11.56 1.92
CA PRO A 113 -7.47 -12.71 2.63
C PRO A 113 -7.56 -12.51 4.14
N ALA A 114 -7.67 -13.57 4.93
CA ALA A 114 -7.55 -13.44 6.39
C ALA A 114 -6.13 -12.98 6.78
N ASP A 115 -5.93 -12.48 8.00
CA ASP A 115 -4.62 -12.06 8.54
C ASP A 115 -3.46 -12.99 8.16
N ASP A 116 -3.62 -14.29 8.39
CA ASP A 116 -2.59 -15.28 8.04
C ASP A 116 -2.33 -15.38 6.53
N GLU A 117 -3.35 -15.23 5.69
CA GLU A 117 -3.23 -15.26 4.23
C GLU A 117 -2.69 -13.93 3.67
N PHE A 118 -2.98 -12.81 4.34
CA PHE A 118 -2.42 -11.50 4.02
C PHE A 118 -0.93 -11.43 4.36
N ASP A 119 -0.51 -12.01 5.50
CA ASP A 119 0.90 -12.15 5.87
C ASP A 119 1.64 -13.05 4.87
N ASP A 120 1.09 -14.20 4.49
CA ASP A 120 1.68 -15.07 3.46
C ASP A 120 1.79 -14.36 2.11
N PHE A 121 0.77 -13.59 1.73
CA PHE A 121 0.80 -12.78 0.52
C PHE A 121 1.90 -11.71 0.59
N LEU A 122 1.98 -10.94 1.67
CA LEU A 122 3.00 -9.89 1.83
C LEU A 122 4.40 -10.47 1.94
N ALA A 123 4.56 -11.66 2.54
CA ALA A 123 5.82 -12.39 2.52
C ALA A 123 6.18 -12.80 1.08
N GLN A 124 5.20 -13.30 0.32
CA GLN A 124 5.38 -13.66 -1.09
C GLN A 124 5.69 -12.45 -1.98
N TRP A 125 5.05 -11.31 -1.74
CA TRP A 125 5.29 -10.06 -2.45
C TRP A 125 6.56 -9.33 -2.01
N GLY A 126 6.91 -9.40 -0.73
CA GLY A 126 8.18 -8.92 -0.18
C GLY A 126 9.37 -9.65 -0.79
N LEU A 127 9.25 -10.97 -0.98
CA LEU A 127 10.23 -11.78 -1.70
C LEU A 127 10.32 -11.41 -3.19
N ALA A 128 9.24 -10.93 -3.82
CA ALA A 128 9.27 -10.45 -5.20
C ALA A 128 10.14 -9.18 -5.35
N LEU A 129 10.15 -8.31 -4.34
CA LEU A 129 11.03 -7.14 -4.28
C LEU A 129 12.48 -7.51 -3.89
N GLU A 130 12.68 -8.58 -3.11
CA GLU A 130 14.01 -9.08 -2.70
C GLU A 130 14.78 -9.83 -3.82
N GLN A 131 14.07 -10.42 -4.79
CA GLN A 131 14.68 -11.06 -5.96
C GLN A 131 15.37 -10.04 -6.89
N SER A 132 14.95 -8.77 -6.87
CA SER A 132 15.61 -7.71 -7.63
C SER A 132 16.92 -7.24 -6.98
N VAL A 133 17.00 -7.25 -5.64
CA VAL A 133 18.20 -6.84 -4.90
C VAL A 133 19.24 -7.96 -4.87
N SER A 134 18.83 -9.22 -4.79
CA SER A 134 19.73 -10.39 -4.83
C SER A 134 20.42 -10.60 -6.19
N ALA A 135 19.91 -9.97 -7.26
CA ALA A 135 20.57 -9.94 -8.57
C ALA A 135 21.78 -8.98 -8.62
N CYS A 136 22.00 -8.17 -7.57
CA CYS A 136 23.19 -7.35 -7.39
C CYS A 136 24.19 -8.07 -6.47
N ARG A 137 24.72 -9.22 -6.92
CA ARG A 137 25.78 -9.97 -6.23
C ARG A 137 27.13 -9.80 -6.91
#